data_AF-A0A2N0RAI5-F1
#
_entry.id   AF-A0A2N0RAI5-F1
#
_cell.length_a   1.000
_cell.length_b   1.000
_cell.length_c   1.000
_cell.angle_alpha   90.00
_cell.angle_beta   90.00
_cell.angle_gamma   90.00
#
_symmetry.space_group_name_H-M   'P 1'
#
loop_
_entity.id
_entity.type
_entity.pdbx_description
1 polymer ?
#
loop_
_entity_poly.entity_id
_entity_poly.type
_entity_poly.pdbx_seq_one_letter_code
_entity_poly.pdbx_strand_id
1 'polypeptide(L)'
;MKAFFNPFHDIFDNYLGEVVKCKKIEEYIELEKKFIAPTISKLGKIPIRLNKPETKVTAVYYFLSLFLIKWAGEHIQSIVEALLYREKSAAVKYEQIKMQNAEILDNSEDLKKMMADTSLANGLVIQDLENRIRNLEADVIAKE
;
A
#
# COMPACT_ATOMS: atom_id res chain seq x y z
N MET A 1 -9.95 -8.93 9.87
CA MET A 1 -11.24 -9.32 10.49
C MET A 1 -11.99 -8.15 11.11
N LYS A 2 -11.43 -7.37 12.06
CA LYS A 2 -12.15 -6.22 12.67
C LYS A 2 -12.75 -5.24 11.66
N ALA A 3 -11.99 -4.83 10.64
CA ALA A 3 -12.48 -3.92 9.59
C ALA A 3 -13.69 -4.47 8.81
N PHE A 4 -13.81 -5.80 8.68
CA PHE A 4 -14.96 -6.43 8.05
C PHE A 4 -16.16 -6.51 8.98
N PHE A 5 -15.98 -6.83 10.26
CA PHE A 5 -17.10 -7.03 11.20
C PHE A 5 -17.59 -5.75 11.88
N ASN A 6 -16.75 -4.71 12.01
CA ASN A 6 -17.14 -3.43 12.60
C ASN A 6 -18.41 -2.84 11.97
N PRO A 7 -18.55 -2.82 10.62
CA PRO A 7 -19.77 -2.36 9.97
C PRO A 7 -21.00 -3.20 10.28
N PHE A 8 -20.86 -4.46 10.72
CA PHE A 8 -21.99 -5.36 11.01
C PHE A 8 -22.56 -5.23 12.41
N HIS A 9 -21.86 -4.58 13.34
CA HIS A 9 -22.33 -4.43 14.71
C HIS A 9 -23.59 -3.56 14.80
N ASP A 10 -23.73 -2.54 13.96
CA ASP A 10 -24.87 -1.61 14.00
C ASP A 10 -26.05 -2.02 13.09
N ILE A 11 -25.86 -3.02 12.23
CA ILE A 11 -26.87 -3.44 11.23
C ILE A 11 -27.98 -4.26 11.87
N PHE A 12 -27.63 -5.12 12.82
CA PHE A 12 -28.58 -5.99 13.52
C PHE A 12 -29.71 -5.18 14.15
N ASP A 13 -29.35 -4.06 14.76
CA ASP A 13 -30.31 -3.24 15.50
C ASP A 13 -31.06 -2.26 14.58
N ASN A 14 -30.44 -1.77 13.49
CA ASN A 14 -31.02 -0.68 12.69
C ASN A 14 -31.64 -1.11 11.36
N TYR A 15 -31.06 -2.09 10.66
CA TYR A 15 -31.42 -2.36 9.24
C TYR A 15 -32.09 -3.71 9.04
N LEU A 16 -31.67 -4.76 9.76
CA LEU A 16 -32.29 -6.08 9.64
C LEU A 16 -33.78 -6.04 10.04
N GLY A 17 -34.13 -5.20 11.03
CA GLY A 17 -35.51 -4.97 11.43
C GLY A 17 -36.40 -4.36 10.33
N GLU A 18 -35.84 -3.54 9.42
CA GLU A 18 -36.58 -3.02 8.27
C GLU A 18 -36.65 -4.03 7.12
N VAL A 19 -35.55 -4.76 6.85
CA VAL A 19 -35.51 -5.83 5.83
C VAL A 19 -36.52 -6.93 6.13
N VAL A 20 -36.72 -7.31 7.39
CA VAL A 20 -37.69 -8.33 7.82
C VAL A 20 -39.14 -7.89 7.56
N LYS A 21 -39.40 -6.58 7.52
CA LYS A 21 -40.75 -6.05 7.25
C LYS A 21 -41.10 -6.07 5.77
N CYS A 22 -40.11 -6.20 4.88
CA CYS A 22 -40.35 -6.30 3.45
C CYS A 22 -41.15 -7.57 3.11
N LYS A 23 -42.24 -7.38 2.38
CA LYS A 23 -43.09 -8.46 1.86
C LYS A 23 -42.94 -8.64 0.36
N LYS A 24 -42.52 -7.58 -0.33
CA LYS A 24 -42.35 -7.56 -1.78
C LYS A 24 -40.93 -7.15 -2.18
N ILE A 25 -40.52 -7.57 -3.37
CA ILE A 25 -39.18 -7.30 -3.89
C ILE A 25 -38.97 -5.80 -4.13
N GLU A 26 -40.02 -5.06 -4.48
CA GLU A 26 -39.96 -3.61 -4.70
C GLU A 26 -39.63 -2.85 -3.41
N GLU A 27 -40.26 -3.22 -2.29
CA GLU A 27 -39.99 -2.66 -0.96
C GLU A 27 -38.53 -2.91 -0.54
N TYR A 28 -38.05 -4.14 -0.79
CA TYR A 28 -36.66 -4.50 -0.56
C TYR A 28 -35.70 -3.68 -1.44
N ILE A 29 -36.03 -3.48 -2.71
CA ILE A 29 -35.21 -2.72 -3.67
C ILE A 29 -35.07 -1.25 -3.23
N GLU A 30 -36.13 -0.63 -2.72
CA GLU A 30 -36.05 0.73 -2.17
C GLU A 30 -35.15 0.79 -0.94
N LEU A 31 -35.28 -0.20 -0.05
CA LEU A 31 -34.46 -0.32 1.15
C LEU A 31 -32.98 -0.51 0.80
N GLU A 32 -32.72 -1.38 -0.18
CA GLU A 32 -31.38 -1.64 -0.69
C GLU A 32 -30.73 -0.34 -1.20
N LYS A 33 -31.43 0.46 -2.01
CA LYS A 33 -30.89 1.75 -2.51
C LYS A 33 -30.53 2.73 -1.41
N LYS A 34 -31.26 2.71 -0.30
CA LYS A 34 -31.05 3.64 0.82
C LYS A 34 -29.80 3.29 1.62
N PHE A 35 -29.48 2.00 1.73
CA PHE A 35 -28.46 1.50 2.66
C PHE A 35 -27.22 0.92 1.98
N ILE A 36 -27.35 0.41 0.76
CA ILE A 36 -26.29 -0.24 0.00
C ILE A 36 -26.06 0.53 -1.29
N ALA A 37 -24.82 0.86 -1.60
CA ALA A 37 -24.51 1.55 -2.85
C ALA A 37 -24.92 0.68 -4.07
N PRO A 38 -25.53 1.26 -5.12
CA PRO A 38 -26.06 0.51 -6.27
C PRO A 38 -25.00 -0.18 -7.15
N THR A 39 -23.74 -0.16 -6.75
CA THR A 39 -22.56 -0.56 -7.52
C THR A 39 -22.22 -2.05 -7.44
N ILE A 40 -22.69 -2.80 -6.43
CA ILE A 40 -22.20 -4.18 -6.16
C ILE A 40 -23.00 -5.25 -6.93
N SER A 41 -24.26 -4.96 -7.28
CA SER A 41 -25.10 -5.88 -8.06
C SER A 41 -26.17 -5.12 -8.81
N LYS A 42 -26.57 -5.61 -10.00
CA LYS A 42 -27.81 -5.15 -10.64
C LYS A 42 -28.95 -5.31 -9.64
N LEU A 43 -29.69 -4.23 -9.40
CA LEU A 43 -30.89 -4.23 -8.56
C LEU A 43 -31.83 -5.36 -9.01
N GLY A 44 -32.29 -6.16 -8.06
CA GLY A 44 -33.20 -7.27 -8.34
C GLY A 44 -32.61 -8.50 -9.04
N LYS A 45 -31.30 -8.59 -9.33
CA LYS A 45 -30.72 -9.87 -9.79
C LYS A 45 -30.63 -10.86 -8.64
N ILE A 46 -31.56 -11.81 -8.65
CA ILE A 46 -31.69 -12.87 -7.66
C ILE A 46 -30.60 -13.92 -7.89
N PRO A 47 -29.83 -14.34 -6.87
CA PRO A 47 -29.00 -15.53 -6.96
C PRO A 47 -29.89 -16.72 -7.36
N ILE A 48 -29.58 -17.35 -8.49
CA ILE A 48 -30.41 -18.40 -9.13
C ILE A 48 -30.83 -19.50 -8.13
N ARG A 49 -30.00 -19.76 -7.11
CA ARG A 49 -30.25 -20.78 -6.08
C ARG A 49 -31.36 -20.43 -5.07
N LEU A 50 -31.66 -19.14 -4.88
CA LEU A 50 -32.71 -18.69 -3.96
C LEU A 50 -34.10 -18.63 -4.59
N ASN A 51 -34.20 -18.74 -5.93
CA ASN A 51 -35.47 -18.67 -6.67
C ASN A 51 -35.98 -20.05 -7.15
N LYS A 52 -35.58 -21.13 -6.47
CA LYS A 52 -36.10 -22.45 -6.83
C LYS A 52 -37.57 -22.56 -6.41
N PRO A 53 -38.49 -22.93 -7.31
CA PRO A 53 -39.92 -23.07 -6.99
C PRO A 53 -40.20 -24.16 -5.95
N GLU A 54 -39.27 -25.12 -5.80
CA GLU A 54 -39.32 -26.21 -4.83
C GLU A 54 -39.10 -25.73 -3.39
N THR A 55 -38.42 -24.60 -3.20
CA THR A 55 -38.11 -24.04 -1.88
C THR A 55 -39.06 -22.88 -1.58
N LYS A 56 -40.15 -23.15 -0.85
CA LYS A 56 -40.98 -22.11 -0.21
C LYS A 56 -40.20 -21.47 0.95
N VAL A 57 -39.16 -20.70 0.64
CA VAL A 57 -38.46 -19.89 1.65
C VAL A 57 -39.34 -18.69 1.98
N THR A 58 -39.62 -18.46 3.26
CA THR A 58 -40.35 -17.26 3.70
C THR A 58 -39.62 -16.02 3.18
N ALA A 59 -40.36 -15.07 2.58
CA ALA A 59 -39.81 -13.86 1.97
C ALA A 59 -38.81 -13.12 2.88
N VAL A 60 -39.05 -13.15 4.19
CA VAL A 60 -38.15 -12.62 5.23
C VAL A 60 -36.73 -13.20 5.13
N TYR A 61 -36.58 -14.52 5.13
CA TYR A 61 -35.25 -15.16 5.08
C TYR A 61 -34.55 -14.91 3.75
N TYR A 62 -35.33 -14.78 2.68
CA TYR A 62 -34.83 -14.44 1.36
C TYR A 62 -34.25 -13.01 1.32
N PHE A 63 -34.99 -12.00 1.81
CA PHE A 63 -34.52 -10.62 1.84
C PHE A 63 -33.35 -10.43 2.80
N LEU A 64 -33.37 -11.09 3.96
CA LEU A 64 -32.25 -11.11 4.91
C LEU A 64 -30.97 -11.63 4.24
N SER A 65 -31.07 -12.77 3.54
CA SER A 65 -29.92 -13.39 2.88
C SER A 65 -29.36 -12.48 1.78
N LEU A 66 -30.23 -11.90 0.95
CA LEU A 66 -29.83 -10.96 -0.09
C LEU A 66 -29.12 -9.73 0.48
N PHE A 67 -29.69 -9.13 1.53
CA PHE A 67 -29.14 -7.93 2.16
C PHE A 67 -27.75 -8.20 2.70
N LEU A 68 -27.59 -9.26 3.50
CA LEU A 68 -26.32 -9.60 4.14
C LEU A 68 -25.23 -9.93 3.11
N ILE A 69 -25.57 -10.65 2.03
CA ILE A 69 -24.60 -10.97 0.97
C ILE A 69 -24.12 -9.69 0.28
N LYS A 70 -25.04 -8.79 -0.09
CA LYS A 70 -24.69 -7.55 -0.78
C LYS A 70 -23.91 -6.60 0.12
N TRP A 71 -24.34 -6.48 1.38
CA TRP A 71 -23.65 -5.68 2.39
C TRP A 71 -22.22 -6.19 2.64
N ALA A 72 -22.03 -7.51 2.77
CA ALA A 72 -20.70 -8.10 2.86
C ALA A 72 -19.86 -7.81 1.61
N GLY A 73 -20.47 -7.89 0.42
CA GLY A 73 -19.84 -7.54 -0.84
C GLY A 73 -19.32 -6.10 -0.86
N GLU A 74 -20.12 -5.13 -0.42
CA GLU A 74 -19.74 -3.71 -0.33
C GLU A 74 -18.46 -3.51 0.46
N HIS A 75 -18.44 -4.01 1.70
CA HIS A 75 -17.30 -3.80 2.57
C HIS A 75 -16.07 -4.58 2.16
N ILE A 76 -16.24 -5.80 1.61
CA ILE A 76 -15.11 -6.54 1.04
C ILE A 76 -14.51 -5.74 -0.12
N GLN A 77 -15.33 -5.19 -1.00
CA GLN A 77 -14.87 -4.37 -2.11
C GLN A 77 -14.08 -3.16 -1.60
N SER A 78 -14.62 -2.39 -0.65
CA SER A 78 -13.91 -1.24 -0.07
C SER A 78 -12.58 -1.62 0.59
N ILE A 79 -12.55 -2.76 1.31
CA ILE A 79 -11.32 -3.27 1.93
C ILE A 79 -10.28 -3.63 0.85
N VAL A 80 -10.69 -4.34 -0.20
CA VAL A 80 -9.81 -4.73 -1.31
C VAL A 80 -9.27 -3.50 -2.04
N GLU A 81 -10.11 -2.51 -2.33
CA GLU A 81 -9.71 -1.26 -2.96
C GLU A 81 -8.67 -0.50 -2.12
N ALA A 82 -8.91 -0.39 -0.81
CA ALA A 82 -7.97 0.27 0.11
C ALA A 82 -6.62 -0.47 0.18
N LEU A 83 -6.63 -1.80 0.20
CA LEU A 83 -5.41 -2.62 0.19
C LEU A 83 -4.64 -2.46 -1.12
N LEU A 84 -5.33 -2.54 -2.26
CA LEU A 84 -4.71 -2.35 -3.58
C LEU A 84 -4.11 -0.96 -3.73
N TYR A 85 -4.80 0.07 -3.26
CA TYR A 85 -4.28 1.43 -3.27
C TYR A 85 -2.98 1.53 -2.45
N ARG A 86 -3.01 1.01 -1.21
CA ARG A 86 -1.84 1.02 -0.32
C ARG A 86 -0.65 0.28 -0.95
N GLU A 87 -0.89 -0.89 -1.54
CA GLU A 87 0.16 -1.69 -2.18
C GLU A 87 0.78 -0.96 -3.36
N LYS A 88 -0.04 -0.36 -4.23
CA LYS A 88 0.44 0.48 -5.35
C LYS A 88 1.29 1.66 -4.86
N SER A 89 0.81 2.38 -3.84
CA SER A 89 1.56 3.50 -3.26
C SER A 89 2.88 3.06 -2.63
N ALA A 90 2.91 1.91 -1.96
CA ALA A 90 4.13 1.36 -1.38
C ALA A 90 5.15 0.95 -2.45
N ALA A 91 4.70 0.31 -3.52
CA ALA A 91 5.57 -0.08 -4.64
C ALA A 91 6.23 1.14 -5.31
N VAL A 92 5.47 2.22 -5.54
CA VAL A 92 6.00 3.47 -6.10
C VAL A 92 7.07 4.08 -5.18
N LYS A 93 6.81 4.14 -3.87
CA LYS A 93 7.79 4.66 -2.89
C LYS A 93 9.05 3.79 -2.82
N TYR A 94 8.89 2.48 -2.91
CA TYR A 94 10.02 1.55 -2.93
C TYR A 94 10.93 1.79 -4.12
N GLU A 95 10.38 1.94 -5.33
CA GLU A 95 11.18 2.22 -6.53
C GLU A 95 11.89 3.60 -6.44
N GLN A 96 11.23 4.61 -5.87
CA GLN A 96 11.87 5.92 -5.62
C GLN A 96 13.07 5.80 -4.67
N ILE A 97 12.91 5.11 -3.53
CA ILE A 97 13.99 4.90 -2.56
C ILE A 97 15.13 4.09 -3.18
N LYS A 98 14.80 3.07 -3.97
CA LYS A 98 15.78 2.24 -4.67
C LYS A 98 16.63 3.07 -5.63
N MET A 99 16.02 3.98 -6.40
CA MET A 99 16.73 4.88 -7.30
C MET A 99 17.63 5.85 -6.54
N GLN A 100 17.14 6.48 -5.48
CA GLN A 100 17.92 7.37 -4.63
C GLN A 100 19.12 6.66 -3.99
N ASN A 101 18.93 5.42 -3.52
CA ASN A 101 20.02 4.64 -2.95
C ASN A 101 21.08 4.27 -3.98
N ALA A 102 20.70 4.00 -5.22
CA ALA A 102 21.65 3.74 -6.31
C ALA A 102 22.51 4.98 -6.60
N GLU A 103 21.90 6.16 -6.66
CA GLU A 103 22.60 7.44 -6.84
C GLU A 103 23.55 7.75 -5.67
N ILE A 104 23.11 7.52 -4.43
CA ILE A 104 23.96 7.69 -3.25
C ILE A 104 25.15 6.74 -3.28
N LEU A 105 24.96 5.50 -3.72
CA LEU A 105 26.03 4.51 -3.81
C LEU A 105 27.10 4.94 -4.81
N ASP A 106 26.67 5.39 -6.00
CA ASP A 106 27.54 5.88 -7.07
C ASP A 106 28.35 7.11 -6.60
N ASN A 107 27.67 8.11 -6.04
CA ASN A 107 28.31 9.29 -5.47
C ASN A 107 29.31 8.95 -4.35
N SER A 108 29.00 7.95 -3.53
CA SER A 108 29.89 7.49 -2.47
C SER A 108 31.15 6.82 -3.02
N GLU A 109 31.05 6.10 -4.14
CA GLU A 109 32.19 5.46 -4.80
C GLU A 109 33.10 6.51 -5.44
N ASP A 110 32.52 7.50 -6.11
CA ASP A 110 33.24 8.64 -6.68
C ASP A 110 33.99 9.45 -5.61
N LEU A 111 33.32 9.78 -4.50
CA LEU A 111 33.95 10.46 -3.37
C LEU A 111 35.12 9.66 -2.79
N LYS A 112 34.96 8.33 -2.68
CA LYS A 112 36.03 7.45 -2.18
C LYS A 112 37.24 7.46 -3.11
N LYS A 113 37.00 7.44 -4.42
CA LYS A 113 38.06 7.55 -5.43
C LYS A 113 38.78 8.90 -5.36
N MET A 114 38.03 10.00 -5.32
CA MET A 114 38.61 11.35 -5.18
C MET A 114 39.46 11.50 -3.91
N MET A 115 39.00 10.94 -2.78
CA MET A 115 39.77 10.95 -1.54
C MET A 115 41.06 10.13 -1.66
N ALA A 116 41.03 8.96 -2.29
CA ALA A 116 42.21 8.15 -2.53
C ALA A 116 43.23 8.87 -3.42
N ASP A 117 42.77 9.47 -4.53
CA ASP A 117 43.61 10.22 -5.46
C ASP A 117 44.23 11.45 -4.78
N THR A 118 43.46 12.18 -3.98
CA THR A 118 43.96 13.34 -3.21
C THR A 118 44.98 12.91 -2.16
N SER A 119 44.72 11.80 -1.45
CA SER A 119 45.67 11.26 -0.47
C SER A 119 46.99 10.84 -1.13
N LEU A 120 46.91 10.20 -2.31
CA LEU A 120 48.09 9.80 -3.08
C LEU A 120 48.89 11.02 -3.55
N ALA A 121 48.22 12.02 -4.13
CA ALA A 121 48.84 13.25 -4.61
C ALA A 121 49.55 14.00 -3.45
N ASN A 122 48.89 14.13 -2.31
CA ASN A 122 49.48 14.75 -1.13
C ASN A 122 50.69 13.96 -0.61
N GLY A 123 50.61 12.63 -0.60
CA GLY A 123 51.74 11.77 -0.23
C GLY A 123 52.97 11.97 -1.12
N LEU A 124 52.75 12.05 -2.44
CA LEU A 124 53.83 12.32 -3.41
C LEU A 124 54.48 13.70 -3.19
N VAL A 125 53.67 14.74 -2.94
CA VAL A 125 54.18 16.09 -2.66
C VAL A 125 55.00 16.12 -1.37
N ILE A 126 54.54 15.46 -0.30
CA ILE A 126 55.29 15.37 0.96
C ILE A 126 56.63 14.68 0.73
N GLN A 127 56.64 13.55 0.01
CA GLN A 127 57.87 12.81 -0.27
C GLN A 127 58.88 13.62 -1.10
N ASP A 128 58.41 14.40 -2.09
CA ASP A 128 59.27 15.32 -2.84
C ASP A 128 59.89 16.39 -1.94
N LEU A 129 59.08 17.02 -1.08
CA LEU A 129 59.54 18.03 -0.14
C LEU A 129 60.56 17.45 0.86
N GLU A 130 60.31 16.25 1.40
CA GLU A 130 61.25 15.55 2.31
C GLU A 130 62.59 15.22 1.63
N ASN A 131 62.57 14.81 0.36
CA ASN A 131 63.80 14.57 -0.41
C ASN A 131 64.58 15.88 -0.64
N ARG A 132 63.89 16.96 -1.00
CA ARG A 132 64.50 18.28 -1.21
C ARG A 132 65.15 18.81 0.07
N ILE A 133 64.49 18.66 1.22
CA ILE A 133 65.05 19.03 2.53
C ILE A 133 66.33 18.24 2.80
N ARG A 134 66.30 16.91 2.66
CA ARG A 134 67.50 16.07 2.90
C ARG A 134 68.68 16.44 2.00
N ASN A 135 68.43 16.76 0.73
CA ASN A 135 69.49 17.21 -0.17
C ASN A 135 70.07 18.55 0.28
N LEU A 136 69.22 19.51 0.69
CA LEU A 136 69.68 20.80 1.20
C LEU A 136 70.48 20.65 2.51
N GLU A 137 70.06 19.75 3.41
CA GLU A 137 70.79 19.44 4.64
C GLU A 137 72.18 18.86 4.32
N ALA A 138 72.29 17.94 3.36
CA ALA A 138 73.57 17.39 2.92
C ALA A 138 74.50 18.46 2.31
N ASP A 139 73.95 19.36 1.48
CA ASP A 139 74.70 20.45 0.86
C ASP A 139 75.22 21.48 1.89
N VAL A 140 74.48 21.71 2.97
CA VAL A 140 74.91 22.58 4.09
C VAL A 140 76.06 21.92 4.85
N ILE A 141 75.92 20.65 5.21
CA ILE A 141 76.97 19.89 5.93
C ILE A 141 78.26 19.82 5.12
N ALA A 142 78.17 19.66 3.79
CA ALA A 142 79.35 19.61 2.94
C ALA A 142 80.10 20.96 2.80
N LYS A 143 79.52 22.06 3.27
CA LYS A 143 80.10 23.41 3.22
C LYS A 143 80.62 23.92 4.57
N GLU A 144 80.35 23.21 5.66
CA GLU A 144 80.97 23.42 6.99
C GLU A 144 82.29 22.64 7.14
#